data_AF-A0A7L7LDU6-F1
#
_entry.id   AF-A0A7L7LDU6-F1
#
_cell.length_a   1.000
_cell.length_b   1.000
_cell.length_c   1.000
_cell.angle_alpha   90.00
_cell.angle_beta   90.00
_cell.angle_gamma   90.00
#
_symmetry.space_group_name_H-M   'P 1'
#
loop_
_entity.id
_entity.type
_entity.pdbx_description
1 polymer ?
#
loop_
_entity_poly.entity_id
_entity_poly.type
_entity_poly.pdbx_seq_one_letter_code
_entity_poly.pdbx_strand_id
1 'polypeptide(L)'
;MSKKTMAIWSWMLWCLCWSISGKSQAAESNHPIITQMDKGKHRFLLVFSPDNQNEFLLAQDKMLRQARLGLSERDLLVVQVVNNDVEVNPPVKEEFPSATSLRQTYKVNPEQFTVILVGKDGTEKYRAAHAQAPAVLFGIIDAMPMRQNEAHEKNNK
;
A
#
# COMPACT_ATOMS: atom_id res chain seq x y z
N MET A 1 24.55 -79.17 3.77
CA MET A 1 23.97 -79.16 2.41
C MET A 1 22.68 -78.35 2.46
N SER A 2 22.43 -77.51 1.44
CA SER A 2 21.35 -76.50 1.31
C SER A 2 21.70 -75.12 1.93
N LYS A 3 22.09 -74.08 1.15
CA LYS A 3 21.33 -73.25 0.18
C LYS A 3 20.16 -72.54 0.90
N LYS A 4 19.96 -71.21 0.90
CA LYS A 4 20.33 -70.12 -0.02
C LYS A 4 20.03 -68.74 0.62
N THR A 5 20.88 -67.77 0.29
CA THR A 5 20.67 -66.32 0.04
C THR A 5 20.14 -65.36 1.11
N MET A 6 21.08 -64.53 1.58
CA MET A 6 20.95 -63.21 2.22
C MET A 6 20.18 -62.19 1.36
N ALA A 7 19.30 -61.43 2.01
CA ALA A 7 18.90 -60.09 1.57
C ALA A 7 19.55 -59.08 2.52
N ILE A 8 20.64 -58.45 2.09
CA ILE A 8 21.29 -57.34 2.79
C ILE A 8 21.77 -56.38 1.72
N TRP A 9 21.03 -55.30 1.47
CA TRP A 9 21.60 -54.10 0.86
C TRP A 9 21.25 -52.92 1.77
N SER A 10 22.06 -52.78 2.82
CA SER A 10 22.30 -51.55 3.56
C SER A 10 23.31 -50.75 2.75
N TRP A 11 22.89 -49.65 2.10
CA TRP A 11 23.79 -48.59 1.67
C TRP A 11 23.25 -47.27 2.23
N MET A 12 23.95 -46.81 3.26
CA MET A 12 23.76 -45.53 3.93
C MET A 12 24.40 -44.41 3.11
N LEU A 13 23.82 -43.22 3.27
CA LEU A 13 24.38 -41.87 3.15
C LEU A 13 24.28 -41.06 1.83
N TRP A 14 23.44 -40.03 1.94
CA TRP A 14 23.70 -38.60 1.66
C TRP A 14 23.94 -38.13 0.22
N CYS A 15 22.95 -37.41 -0.32
CA CYS A 15 23.09 -35.97 -0.63
C CYS A 15 21.72 -35.34 -0.94
N LEU A 16 21.46 -34.21 -0.26
CA LEU A 16 20.39 -33.25 -0.53
C LEU A 16 20.40 -32.78 -1.99
N CYS A 17 19.23 -32.63 -2.63
CA CYS A 17 18.80 -31.36 -3.21
C CYS A 17 17.35 -31.41 -3.72
N TRP A 18 16.62 -30.31 -3.49
CA TRP A 18 15.45 -29.83 -4.24
C TRP A 18 14.23 -30.75 -4.38
N SER A 19 13.05 -30.39 -3.87
CA SER A 19 12.40 -29.14 -4.23
C SER A 19 11.66 -28.52 -3.06
N ILE A 20 12.13 -27.36 -2.64
CA ILE A 20 11.32 -26.40 -1.90
C ILE A 20 10.45 -25.72 -2.97
N SER A 21 9.19 -26.16 -3.10
CA SER A 21 8.18 -25.35 -3.78
C SER A 21 7.97 -24.10 -2.94
N GLY A 22 8.66 -23.03 -3.32
CA GLY A 22 8.49 -21.70 -2.76
C GLY A 22 7.06 -21.25 -2.98
N LYS A 23 6.26 -21.26 -1.92
CA LYS A 23 5.09 -20.39 -1.85
C LYS A 23 5.64 -18.97 -1.82
N SER A 24 5.51 -18.25 -2.94
CA SER A 24 5.75 -16.82 -2.99
C SER A 24 4.84 -16.16 -1.97
N GLN A 25 5.41 -15.72 -0.85
CA GLN A 25 4.71 -14.90 0.12
C GLN A 25 4.57 -13.52 -0.54
N ALA A 26 3.41 -13.24 -1.13
CA ALA A 26 3.03 -11.87 -1.42
C ALA A 26 3.09 -11.12 -0.09
N ALA A 27 3.96 -10.11 -0.02
CA ALA A 27 4.11 -9.30 1.18
C ALA A 27 2.83 -8.50 1.40
N GLU A 28 1.92 -9.02 2.22
CA GLU A 28 0.83 -8.24 2.81
C GLU A 28 1.45 -7.22 3.77
N SER A 29 1.72 -6.05 3.22
CA SER A 29 2.32 -4.95 3.95
C SER A 29 1.23 -4.20 4.72
N ASN A 30 0.82 -4.77 5.86
CA ASN A 30 -0.05 -4.09 6.82
C ASN A 30 0.76 -2.94 7.44
N HIS A 31 0.48 -1.70 7.02
CA HIS A 31 1.18 -0.50 7.46
C HIS A 31 0.27 0.34 8.35
N PRO A 32 0.06 -0.06 9.62
CA PRO A 32 -0.94 0.57 10.47
C PRO A 32 -0.55 1.99 10.91
N ILE A 33 0.68 2.44 10.61
CA ILE A 33 1.26 3.66 11.18
C ILE A 33 0.40 4.89 10.87
N ILE A 34 -0.09 5.03 9.63
CA ILE A 34 -0.83 6.25 9.25
C ILE A 34 -2.31 6.21 9.67
N THR A 35 -2.94 5.03 9.60
CA THR A 35 -4.36 4.86 9.88
C THR A 35 -4.66 4.75 11.38
N GLN A 36 -3.68 4.35 12.20
CA GLN A 36 -3.82 4.39 13.66
C GLN A 36 -3.96 5.82 14.20
N MET A 37 -3.46 6.83 13.48
CA MET A 37 -3.46 8.23 13.95
C MET A 37 -4.86 8.82 13.98
N ASP A 38 -5.68 8.51 12.99
CA ASP A 38 -7.05 9.02 12.91
C ASP A 38 -8.10 7.97 13.31
N LYS A 39 -7.66 6.79 13.74
CA LYS A 39 -8.49 5.63 14.12
C LYS A 39 -9.35 5.10 12.96
N GLY A 40 -8.81 5.10 11.74
CA GLY A 40 -9.50 4.56 10.55
C GLY A 40 -10.61 5.47 10.02
N LYS A 41 -10.54 6.78 10.28
CA LYS A 41 -11.54 7.74 9.80
C LYS A 41 -11.37 8.03 8.32
N HIS A 42 -10.13 8.17 7.88
CA HIS A 42 -9.80 8.58 6.52
C HIS A 42 -9.02 7.49 5.78
N ARG A 43 -9.12 7.57 4.46
CA ARG A 43 -8.22 6.93 3.52
C ARG A 43 -7.08 7.89 3.25
N PHE A 44 -5.91 7.38 2.87
CA PHE A 44 -4.76 8.22 2.57
C PHE A 44 -4.30 8.00 1.13
N LEU A 45 -4.09 9.09 0.41
CA LEU A 45 -3.36 9.08 -0.84
C LEU A 45 -1.96 9.64 -0.57
N LEU A 46 -0.98 8.76 -0.50
CA LEU A 46 0.42 9.14 -0.33
C LEU A 46 1.00 9.49 -1.70
N VAL A 47 1.62 10.66 -1.80
CA VAL A 47 2.27 11.14 -3.03
C VAL A 47 3.72 11.45 -2.70
N PHE A 48 4.60 10.54 -3.07
CA PHE A 48 6.04 10.68 -2.89
C PHE A 48 6.65 11.33 -4.12
N SER A 49 7.55 12.30 -3.91
CA SER A 49 8.34 12.92 -4.98
C SER A 49 9.77 13.17 -4.50
N PRO A 50 10.78 13.10 -5.39
CA PRO A 50 12.12 13.55 -5.05
C PRO A 50 12.13 15.05 -4.74
N ASP A 51 11.50 15.87 -5.58
CA ASP A 51 11.50 17.32 -5.48
C ASP A 51 10.15 17.94 -5.88
N ASN A 52 10.03 19.26 -5.73
CA ASN A 52 8.81 20.02 -5.99
C ASN A 52 8.61 20.42 -7.48
N GLN A 53 9.60 20.19 -8.34
CA GLN A 53 9.53 20.45 -9.78
C GLN A 53 9.23 19.19 -10.60
N ASN A 54 9.14 18.02 -9.95
CA ASN A 54 8.82 16.76 -10.60
C ASN A 54 7.50 16.85 -11.38
N GLU A 55 7.56 16.48 -12.67
CA GLU A 55 6.42 16.61 -13.58
C GLU A 55 5.19 15.81 -13.14
N PHE A 56 5.39 14.63 -12.54
CA PHE A 56 4.30 13.79 -12.05
C PHE A 56 3.65 14.39 -10.81
N LEU A 57 4.44 15.01 -9.90
CA LEU A 57 3.89 15.72 -8.75
C LEU A 57 3.01 16.88 -9.20
N LEU A 58 3.51 17.73 -10.10
CA LEU A 58 2.77 18.88 -10.62
C LEU A 58 1.46 18.45 -11.32
N ALA A 59 1.51 17.36 -12.09
CA ALA A 59 0.34 16.79 -12.76
C ALA A 59 -0.67 16.20 -11.76
N GLN A 60 -0.20 15.42 -10.77
CA GLN A 60 -1.01 14.83 -9.72
C GLN A 60 -1.76 15.92 -8.94
N ASP A 61 -1.06 16.97 -8.55
CA ASP A 61 -1.62 18.08 -7.79
C ASP A 61 -2.68 18.84 -8.58
N LYS A 62 -2.45 19.09 -9.87
CA LYS A 62 -3.43 19.71 -10.75
C LYS A 62 -4.72 18.89 -10.80
N MET A 63 -4.60 17.57 -10.99
CA MET A 63 -5.75 16.67 -11.05
C MET A 63 -6.51 16.60 -9.72
N LEU A 64 -5.80 16.51 -8.58
CA LEU A 64 -6.42 16.45 -7.26
C LEU A 64 -7.14 17.76 -6.90
N ARG A 65 -6.58 18.91 -7.26
CA ARG A 65 -7.23 20.23 -7.05
C ARG A 65 -8.56 20.34 -7.80
N GLN A 66 -8.68 19.73 -8.97
CA GLN A 66 -9.92 19.71 -9.75
C GLN A 66 -10.96 18.73 -9.17
N ALA A 67 -10.52 17.71 -8.44
CA ALA A 67 -11.37 16.65 -7.89
C ALA A 67 -11.67 16.79 -6.39
N ARG A 68 -11.45 17.96 -5.77
CA ARG A 68 -11.54 18.18 -4.31
C ARG A 68 -12.84 17.66 -3.67
N LEU A 69 -13.98 17.88 -4.30
CA LEU A 69 -15.26 17.38 -3.78
C LEU A 69 -15.28 15.84 -3.70
N GLY A 70 -14.80 15.17 -4.76
CA GLY A 70 -14.72 13.72 -4.81
C GLY A 70 -13.76 13.12 -3.79
N LEU A 71 -12.68 13.84 -3.43
CA LEU A 71 -11.77 13.47 -2.33
C LEU A 71 -12.52 13.50 -0.98
N SER A 72 -13.23 14.60 -0.71
CA SER A 72 -13.97 14.80 0.53
C SER A 72 -15.10 13.77 0.72
N GLU A 73 -15.86 13.46 -0.33
CA GLU A 73 -16.95 12.47 -0.27
C GLU A 73 -16.48 11.06 0.09
N ARG A 74 -15.19 10.78 -0.14
CA ARG A 74 -14.55 9.48 0.06
C ARG A 74 -13.63 9.45 1.28
N ASP A 75 -13.68 10.51 2.11
CA ASP A 75 -12.83 10.70 3.27
C ASP A 75 -11.33 10.53 2.92
N LEU A 76 -10.89 11.03 1.76
CA LEU A 76 -9.52 10.85 1.27
C LEU A 76 -8.66 12.06 1.62
N LEU A 77 -7.64 11.84 2.46
CA LEU A 77 -6.59 12.83 2.76
C LEU A 77 -5.40 12.61 1.82
N VAL A 78 -4.85 13.70 1.30
CA VAL A 78 -3.64 13.66 0.46
C VAL A 78 -2.44 13.95 1.35
N VAL A 79 -1.45 13.05 1.35
CA VAL A 79 -0.20 13.19 2.10
C VAL A 79 0.93 13.28 1.09
N GLN A 80 1.45 14.48 0.89
CA GLN A 80 2.59 14.70 0.01
C GLN A 80 3.88 14.55 0.80
N VAL A 81 4.82 13.77 0.26
CA VAL A 81 6.15 13.55 0.83
C VAL A 81 7.17 13.98 -0.23
N VAL A 82 7.67 15.19 -0.10
CA VAL A 82 8.58 15.82 -1.07
C VAL A 82 9.89 16.13 -0.38
N ASN A 83 11.01 15.68 -0.94
CA ASN A 83 12.29 15.66 -0.22
C ASN A 83 12.12 14.96 1.16
N ASN A 84 12.31 15.74 2.23
CA ASN A 84 12.19 15.33 3.63
C ASN A 84 10.98 15.97 4.35
N ASP A 85 10.13 16.66 3.61
CA ASP A 85 8.95 17.35 4.14
C ASP A 85 7.69 16.51 3.92
N VAL A 86 6.75 16.62 4.86
CA VAL A 86 5.43 15.98 4.80
C VAL A 86 4.36 17.07 4.89
N GLU A 87 3.49 17.13 3.89
CA GLU A 87 2.34 18.03 3.86
C GLU A 87 1.05 17.21 3.75
N VAL A 88 0.03 17.59 4.53
CA VAL A 88 -1.27 16.92 4.54
C VAL A 88 -2.36 17.88 4.10
N ASN A 89 -3.16 17.45 3.14
CA ASN A 89 -4.21 18.23 2.51
C ASN A 89 -5.55 17.47 2.49
N PRO A 90 -6.62 18.01 3.10
CA PRO A 90 -6.65 19.21 3.95
C PRO A 90 -5.80 19.08 5.23
N PRO A 91 -5.40 20.20 5.86
CA PRO A 91 -4.67 20.19 7.11
C PRO A 91 -5.45 19.49 8.23
N VAL A 92 -4.76 18.72 9.05
CA VAL A 92 -5.31 18.01 10.20
C VAL A 92 -4.50 18.31 11.46
N LYS A 93 -5.06 18.03 12.64
CA LYS A 93 -4.40 18.38 13.93
C LYS A 93 -3.43 17.29 14.40
N GLU A 94 -3.62 16.08 13.87
CA GLU A 94 -2.84 14.91 14.15
C GLU A 94 -1.41 15.07 13.61
N GLU A 95 -0.43 14.62 14.40
CA GLU A 95 0.97 14.60 13.98
C GLU A 95 1.18 13.46 12.98
N PHE A 96 1.93 13.71 11.90
CA PHE A 96 2.22 12.70 10.87
C PHE A 96 3.63 12.13 11.02
N PRO A 97 3.88 10.88 10.59
CA PRO A 97 5.22 10.31 10.60
C PRO A 97 6.12 11.12 9.67
N SER A 98 7.42 11.17 9.99
CA SER A 98 8.41 11.85 9.16
C SER A 98 8.48 11.25 7.75
N ALA A 99 8.96 12.05 6.78
CA ALA A 99 9.16 11.62 5.40
C ALA A 99 10.00 10.34 5.31
N THR A 100 11.08 10.25 6.09
CA THR A 100 11.93 9.05 6.19
C THR A 100 11.14 7.82 6.67
N SER A 101 10.34 7.98 7.72
CA SER A 101 9.52 6.89 8.26
C SER A 101 8.50 6.40 7.23
N LEU A 102 7.83 7.33 6.53
CA LEU A 102 6.88 6.98 5.46
C LEU A 102 7.57 6.26 4.30
N ARG A 103 8.71 6.75 3.82
CA ARG A 103 9.47 6.10 2.73
C ARG A 103 9.94 4.70 3.10
N GLN A 104 10.45 4.51 4.33
CA GLN A 104 10.87 3.20 4.82
C GLN A 104 9.69 2.24 4.93
N THR A 105 8.58 2.71 5.51
CA THR A 105 7.35 1.94 5.69
C THR A 105 6.87 1.43 4.33
N TYR A 106 6.65 2.33 3.37
CA TYR A 106 6.10 1.98 2.06
C TYR A 106 7.15 1.57 1.01
N LYS A 107 8.41 1.38 1.43
CA LYS A 107 9.54 0.96 0.59
C LYS A 107 9.71 1.81 -0.67
N VAL A 108 9.65 3.13 -0.53
CA VAL A 108 9.79 4.09 -1.64
C VAL A 108 11.20 4.65 -1.65
N ASN A 109 11.87 4.59 -2.81
CA ASN A 109 13.17 5.21 -3.01
C ASN A 109 13.04 6.75 -2.98
N PRO A 110 13.91 7.49 -2.26
CA PRO A 110 13.91 8.96 -2.26
C PRO A 110 13.94 9.62 -3.65
N GLU A 111 14.57 8.99 -4.63
CA GLU A 111 14.72 9.51 -6.00
C GLU A 111 13.52 9.22 -6.91
N GLN A 112 12.51 8.50 -6.41
CA GLN A 112 11.37 8.06 -7.22
C GLN A 112 10.09 8.79 -6.85
N PHE A 113 9.32 9.10 -7.89
CA PHE A 113 7.91 9.46 -7.73
C PHE A 113 7.09 8.19 -7.48
N THR A 114 6.17 8.23 -6.53
CA THR A 114 5.25 7.10 -6.26
C THR A 114 3.94 7.60 -5.67
N VAL A 115 2.83 7.10 -6.18
CA VAL A 115 1.49 7.28 -5.60
C VAL A 115 1.05 5.99 -4.94
N ILE A 116 0.55 6.06 -3.72
CA ILE A 116 0.05 4.92 -2.96
C ILE A 116 -1.30 5.26 -2.36
N LEU A 117 -2.30 4.42 -2.61
CA LEU A 117 -3.60 4.51 -1.94
C LEU A 117 -3.61 3.54 -0.76
N VAL A 118 -3.93 4.07 0.42
CA VAL A 118 -4.07 3.31 1.66
C VAL A 118 -5.51 3.39 2.15
N GLY A 119 -6.08 2.23 2.48
CA GLY A 119 -7.44 2.10 2.98
C GLY A 119 -7.62 2.60 4.42
N LYS A 120 -8.88 2.65 4.87
CA LYS A 120 -9.24 2.88 6.29
C LYS A 120 -8.79 1.73 7.22
N ASP A 121 -8.33 0.63 6.64
CA ASP A 121 -7.74 -0.52 7.35
C ASP A 121 -6.20 -0.43 7.46
N GLY A 122 -5.57 0.59 6.87
CA GLY A 122 -4.11 0.75 6.86
C GLY A 122 -3.40 -0.16 5.88
N THR A 123 -4.13 -0.82 4.99
CA THR A 123 -3.53 -1.66 3.94
C THR A 123 -3.37 -0.87 2.65
N GLU A 124 -2.28 -1.15 1.94
CA GLU A 124 -2.05 -0.63 0.59
C GLU A 124 -3.05 -1.25 -0.38
N LYS A 125 -3.81 -0.40 -1.08
CA LYS A 125 -4.82 -0.81 -2.07
C LYS A 125 -4.36 -0.61 -3.50
N TYR A 126 -3.43 0.33 -3.72
CA TYR A 126 -2.94 0.66 -5.04
C TYR A 126 -1.57 1.34 -4.95
N ARG A 127 -0.74 1.13 -5.97
CA ARG A 127 0.56 1.77 -6.15
C ARG A 127 0.81 2.06 -7.62
N ALA A 128 1.35 3.23 -7.92
CA ALA A 128 1.82 3.61 -9.25
C ALA A 128 3.10 4.46 -9.20
N ALA A 129 3.94 4.33 -10.22
CA ALA A 129 5.17 5.12 -10.38
C ALA A 129 4.98 6.39 -11.23
N HIS A 130 3.73 6.76 -11.54
CA HIS A 130 3.35 7.94 -12.31
C HIS A 130 2.11 8.58 -11.70
N ALA A 131 1.82 9.82 -12.10
CA ALA A 131 0.59 10.50 -11.68
C ALA A 131 -0.64 9.67 -12.06
N GLN A 132 -1.62 9.62 -11.16
CA GLN A 132 -2.84 8.83 -11.33
C GLN A 132 -4.07 9.72 -11.38
N ALA A 133 -4.91 9.45 -12.39
CA ALA A 133 -6.19 10.13 -12.53
C ALA A 133 -7.12 9.86 -11.32
N PRO A 134 -7.77 10.88 -10.76
CA PRO A 134 -8.68 10.73 -9.63
C PRO A 134 -9.79 9.70 -9.87
N ALA A 135 -10.32 9.62 -11.10
CA ALA A 135 -11.35 8.64 -11.46
C ALA A 135 -10.91 7.19 -11.22
N VAL A 136 -9.64 6.86 -11.48
CA VAL A 136 -9.11 5.51 -11.22
C VAL A 136 -9.01 5.24 -9.72
N LEU A 137 -8.48 6.21 -8.97
CA LEU A 137 -8.40 6.11 -7.50
C LEU A 137 -9.80 5.94 -6.89
N PHE A 138 -10.78 6.71 -7.36
CA PHE A 138 -12.17 6.64 -6.88
C PHE A 138 -12.82 5.30 -7.22
N GLY A 139 -12.61 4.79 -8.44
CA GLY A 139 -13.09 3.46 -8.81
C GLY A 139 -12.57 2.36 -7.89
N ILE A 140 -11.29 2.41 -7.51
CA ILE A 140 -10.70 1.47 -6.56
C ILE A 140 -11.34 1.64 -5.17
N ILE A 141 -11.55 2.88 -4.72
CA ILE A 141 -12.17 3.17 -3.43
C ILE A 141 -13.61 2.67 -3.36
N ASP A 142 -14.40 2.94 -4.39
CA ASP A 142 -15.82 2.63 -4.44
C ASP A 142 -16.07 1.12 -4.60
N ALA A 143 -15.09 0.37 -5.11
CA ALA A 143 -15.11 -1.10 -5.15
C ALA A 143 -14.80 -1.76 -3.79
N MET A 144 -14.37 -1.01 -2.76
CA MET A 144 -14.04 -1.59 -1.46
C MET A 144 -15.30 -1.97 -0.65
N PRO A 145 -15.35 -3.17 -0.04
CA PRO A 145 -16.55 -3.70 0.61
C PRO A 145 -17.08 -2.85 1.79
N MET A 146 -16.19 -2.17 2.53
CA MET A 146 -16.64 -1.26 3.61
C MET A 146 -17.45 -0.07 3.08
N ARG A 147 -17.15 0.44 1.88
CA ARG A 147 -17.90 1.57 1.30
C ARG A 147 -19.30 1.17 0.85
N GLN A 148 -19.46 -0.08 0.40
CA GLN A 148 -20.78 -0.64 0.10
C GLN A 148 -21.63 -0.64 1.38
N ASN A 149 -21.07 -1.04 2.52
CA ASN A 149 -21.78 -1.03 3.80
C ASN A 149 -22.12 0.39 4.31
N GLU A 150 -21.22 1.38 4.16
CA GLU A 150 -21.48 2.79 4.49
C GLU A 150 -22.67 3.38 3.70
N ALA A 151 -22.78 3.03 2.41
CA ALA A 151 -23.89 3.47 1.55
C ALA A 151 -25.23 2.85 1.98
N HIS A 152 -25.22 1.61 2.47
CA HIS A 152 -26.40 0.95 3.01
C HIS A 152 -26.87 1.56 4.34
N GLU A 153 -25.96 1.99 5.21
CA GLU A 153 -26.32 2.62 6.50
C GLU A 153 -26.91 4.04 6.35
N LYS A 154 -26.45 4.82 5.36
CA LYS A 154 -27.00 6.18 5.11
C LYS A 154 -28.42 6.18 4.53
N ASN A 155 -28.85 5.09 3.89
CA ASN A 155 -30.21 4.99 3.32
C ASN A 155 -31.27 4.54 4.34
N ASN A 156 -30.88 4.22 5.57
CA ASN A 156 -31.76 3.66 6.61
C ASN A 156 -32.00 4.62 7.78
N LYS A 157 -31.72 5.92 7.60
CA LYS A 157 -31.90 6.99 8.58
C LYS A 157 -32.55 8.20 7.93
#